data_AF-A0A960CY62-F1
#
_entry.id   AF-A0A960CY62-F1
#
_cell.length_a   1.000
_cell.length_b   1.000
_cell.length_c   1.000
_cell.angle_alpha   90.00
_cell.angle_beta   90.00
_cell.angle_gamma   90.00
#
_symmetry.space_group_name_H-M   'P 1'
#
loop_
_entity.id
_entity.type
_entity.pdbx_description
1 polymer ?
#
loop_
_entity_poly.entity_id
_entity_poly.type
_entity_poly.pdbx_seq_one_letter_code
_entity_poly.pdbx_strand_id
1 'polypeptide(L)'
;DAGSPWTVSKLYYNHGFLRERMQMLQDEFAKNGQEGPFARWLEHWDPEFDVHAGRVTTRVPCSEYFTQRDEALKAHATQIDPTGFFFATPIEWQQRLWPTEEFELARSRVPAQLPEDDLFAGIEIFE
;
A
#
# COMPACT_ATOMS: atom_id res chain seq x y z
N ASP A 1 29.91 -21.54 10.18
CA ASP A 1 29.64 -20.24 10.83
C ASP A 1 28.73 -19.36 9.98
N ALA A 2 27.92 -18.53 10.64
CA ALA A 2 26.88 -17.70 10.02
C ALA A 2 27.36 -16.33 9.52
N GLY A 3 28.67 -16.04 9.57
CA GLY A 3 29.24 -14.75 9.17
C GLY A 3 29.11 -13.65 10.23
N SER A 4 29.56 -12.44 9.87
CA SER A 4 29.47 -11.25 10.72
C SER A 4 28.02 -10.74 10.82
N PRO A 5 27.61 -10.14 11.96
CA PRO A 5 26.27 -9.59 12.11
C PRO A 5 26.04 -8.40 11.17
N TRP A 6 24.83 -8.32 10.62
CA TRP A 6 24.36 -7.20 9.81
C TRP A 6 23.44 -6.30 10.62
N THR A 7 23.61 -4.98 10.49
CA THR A 7 22.75 -3.99 11.15
C THR A 7 21.80 -3.36 10.14
N VAL A 8 20.50 -3.54 10.35
CA VAL A 8 19.45 -2.93 9.51
C VAL A 8 19.39 -1.41 9.72
N SER A 9 19.51 -0.63 8.64
CA SER A 9 19.47 0.84 8.71
C SER A 9 18.08 1.39 9.04
N LYS A 10 17.03 0.86 8.40
CA LYS A 10 15.64 1.27 8.59
C LYS A 10 14.69 0.07 8.64
N LEU A 11 13.67 0.16 9.48
CA LEU A 11 12.60 -0.82 9.64
C LEU A 11 11.25 -0.14 9.41
N TYR A 12 10.45 -0.73 8.53
CA TYR A 12 9.11 -0.23 8.20
C TYR A 12 8.03 -1.29 8.47
N TYR A 13 6.83 -0.84 8.82
CA TYR A 13 5.60 -1.65 8.74
C TYR A 13 4.82 -1.26 7.49
N ASN A 14 4.23 -2.23 6.80
CA ASN A 14 3.36 -1.99 5.65
C ASN A 14 1.91 -1.78 6.10
N HIS A 15 1.22 -0.84 5.44
CA HIS A 15 -0.19 -0.53 5.66
C HIS A 15 -0.99 -0.63 4.36
N GLY A 16 -1.22 -1.85 3.86
CA GLY A 16 -1.86 -2.09 2.56
C GLY A 16 -3.38 -1.87 2.49
N PHE A 17 -4.07 -1.81 3.63
CA PHE A 17 -5.52 -1.64 3.71
C PHE A 17 -5.86 -0.39 4.52
N LEU A 18 -6.07 0.72 3.81
CA LEU A 18 -6.48 2.00 4.39
C LEU A 18 -7.93 2.28 4.04
N ARG A 19 -8.72 2.73 5.03
CA ARG A 19 -10.13 3.03 4.83
C ARG A 19 -10.31 4.13 3.80
N GLU A 20 -9.46 5.16 3.86
CA GLU A 20 -9.46 6.28 2.92
C GLU A 20 -9.28 5.81 1.47
N ARG A 21 -8.31 4.91 1.22
CA ARG A 21 -8.09 4.32 -0.10
C ARG A 21 -9.33 3.58 -0.59
N MET A 22 -9.92 2.74 0.25
CA MET A 22 -11.12 1.97 -0.11
C MET A 22 -12.33 2.87 -0.38
N GLN A 23 -12.53 3.90 0.44
CA GLN A 23 -13.59 4.88 0.26
C GLN A 23 -13.42 5.62 -1.06
N MET A 24 -12.20 6.08 -1.37
CA MET A 24 -11.90 6.79 -2.61
C MET A 24 -12.21 5.95 -3.84
N LEU A 25 -11.86 4.66 -3.81
CA LEU A 25 -12.18 3.73 -4.89
C LEU A 25 -13.69 3.44 -4.96
N GLN A 26 -14.35 3.22 -3.82
CA GLN A 26 -15.80 3.01 -3.75
C GLN A 26 -16.58 4.19 -4.34
N ASP A 27 -16.17 5.41 -4.01
CA ASP A 27 -16.78 6.64 -4.52
C ASP A 27 -16.57 6.76 -6.03
N GLU A 28 -15.44 6.28 -6.55
CA GLU A 28 -15.19 6.26 -8.00
C GLU A 28 -16.12 5.29 -8.74
N PHE A 29 -16.36 4.09 -8.18
CA PHE A 29 -17.39 3.20 -8.71
C PHE A 29 -18.77 3.87 -8.73
N ALA A 30 -19.17 4.50 -7.62
CA ALA A 30 -20.46 5.17 -7.52
C ALA A 30 -20.61 6.32 -8.53
N LYS A 31 -19.56 7.13 -8.75
CA LYS A 31 -19.53 8.20 -9.77
C LYS A 31 -19.73 7.67 -11.19
N ASN A 32 -19.32 6.43 -11.45
CA ASN A 32 -19.46 5.77 -12.73
C ASN A 32 -20.73 4.88 -12.80
N GLY A 33 -21.63 4.99 -11.82
CA GLY A 33 -22.89 4.22 -11.78
C GLY A 33 -22.69 2.71 -11.56
N GLN A 34 -21.56 2.32 -10.96
CA GLN A 34 -21.20 0.93 -10.69
C GLN A 34 -21.21 0.65 -9.18
N GLU A 35 -21.42 -0.62 -8.82
CA GLU A 35 -21.26 -1.07 -7.43
C GLU A 35 -19.78 -1.38 -7.17
N GLY A 36 -19.18 -0.69 -6.20
CA GLY A 36 -17.79 -0.91 -5.82
C GLY A 36 -17.60 -2.10 -4.87
N PRO A 37 -16.40 -2.72 -4.86
CA PRO A 37 -16.15 -3.96 -4.13
C PRO A 37 -16.01 -3.77 -2.62
N PHE A 38 -15.94 -2.52 -2.12
CA PHE A 38 -15.59 -2.21 -0.74
C PHE A 38 -16.79 -1.82 0.13
N ALA A 39 -18.00 -1.75 -0.42
CA ALA A 39 -19.19 -1.27 0.29
C ALA A 39 -19.40 -1.98 1.65
N ARG A 40 -19.38 -3.32 1.64
CA ARG A 40 -19.53 -4.13 2.87
C ARG A 40 -18.41 -3.92 3.89
N TRP A 41 -17.19 -3.66 3.43
CA TRP A 41 -16.06 -3.42 4.33
C TRP A 41 -16.24 -2.05 5.00
N LEU A 42 -16.65 -1.05 4.22
CA LEU A 42 -16.87 0.32 4.69
C LEU A 42 -18.08 0.44 5.63
N GLU A 43 -19.12 -0.38 5.46
CA GLU A 43 -20.26 -0.45 6.38
C GLU A 43 -19.86 -0.80 7.82
N HIS A 44 -18.82 -1.61 7.99
CA HIS A 44 -18.33 -2.05 9.29
C HIS A 44 -17.08 -1.29 9.77
N TRP A 45 -16.62 -0.31 8.99
CA TRP A 45 -15.40 0.44 9.30
C TRP A 45 -15.75 1.86 9.74
N ASP A 46 -15.61 2.10 11.04
CA ASP A 46 -15.83 3.41 11.64
C ASP A 46 -14.89 4.46 11.00
N PRO A 47 -15.43 5.50 10.34
CA PRO A 47 -14.63 6.55 9.72
C PRO A 47 -13.80 7.36 10.72
N GLU A 48 -14.18 7.40 12.00
CA GLU A 48 -13.43 8.11 13.03
C GLU A 48 -12.22 7.29 13.54
N PHE A 49 -12.14 6.00 13.21
CA PHE A 49 -11.10 5.08 13.69
C PHE A 49 -10.42 4.30 12.55
N ASP A 50 -9.56 4.98 11.79
CA ASP A 50 -8.53 4.32 10.96
C ASP A 50 -7.18 4.31 11.69
N VAL A 51 -6.93 3.21 12.41
CA VAL A 51 -5.71 3.01 13.22
C VAL A 51 -4.44 3.09 12.37
N HIS A 52 -4.52 2.77 11.08
CA HIS A 52 -3.37 2.69 10.20
C HIS A 52 -3.11 4.01 9.48
N ALA A 53 -4.16 4.73 9.06
CA ALA A 53 -4.01 6.01 8.35
C ALA A 53 -3.17 7.02 9.14
N GLY A 54 -3.40 7.17 10.45
CA GLY A 54 -2.63 8.08 11.31
C GLY A 54 -1.17 7.67 11.56
N ARG A 55 -0.78 6.46 11.14
CA ARG A 55 0.56 5.90 11.34
C ARG A 55 1.40 5.90 10.07
N VAL A 56 0.80 6.17 8.90
CA VAL A 56 1.53 6.24 7.63
C VAL A 56 2.51 7.42 7.68
N THR A 57 3.80 7.12 7.57
CA THR A 57 4.86 8.12 7.49
C THR A 57 5.49 8.20 6.12
N THR A 58 5.27 7.18 5.29
CA THR A 58 5.99 6.98 4.04
C THR A 58 5.04 6.47 2.96
N ARG A 59 5.04 7.12 1.79
CA ARG A 59 4.19 6.78 0.64
C ARG A 59 5.05 6.62 -0.60
N VAL A 60 5.28 5.37 -1.01
CA VAL A 60 6.17 5.06 -2.13
C VAL A 60 5.38 5.05 -3.43
N PRO A 61 5.71 5.88 -4.44
CA PRO A 61 5.08 5.81 -5.75
C PRO A 61 5.35 4.46 -6.41
N CYS A 62 4.28 3.72 -6.70
CA CYS A 62 4.36 2.35 -7.24
C CYS A 62 3.43 2.13 -8.45
N SER A 63 2.73 3.17 -8.93
CA SER A 63 1.69 3.07 -9.96
C SER A 63 2.16 2.38 -11.25
N GLU A 64 3.40 2.62 -11.67
CA GLU A 64 3.99 2.00 -12.87
C GLU A 64 4.12 0.48 -12.76
N TYR A 65 4.10 -0.07 -11.53
CA TYR A 65 4.30 -1.49 -11.24
C TYR A 65 3.01 -2.25 -10.88
N PHE A 66 1.84 -1.58 -10.88
CA PHE A 66 0.58 -2.21 -10.48
C PHE A 66 0.16 -3.37 -11.39
N THR A 67 0.48 -3.32 -12.68
CA THR A 67 0.25 -4.45 -13.58
C THR A 67 1.08 -5.67 -13.17
N GLN A 68 2.36 -5.49 -12.84
CA GLN A 68 3.23 -6.57 -12.39
C GLN A 68 2.76 -7.14 -11.05
N ARG A 69 2.31 -6.28 -10.13
CA ARG A 69 1.68 -6.69 -8.86
C ARG A 69 0.47 -7.59 -9.11
N ASP A 70 -0.44 -7.17 -9.99
CA ASP A 70 -1.66 -7.94 -10.27
C ASP A 70 -1.34 -9.30 -10.91
N GLU A 71 -0.40 -9.35 -11.85
CA GLU A 71 0.05 -10.62 -12.45
C GLU A 71 0.74 -11.54 -11.42
N ALA A 72 1.52 -10.98 -10.50
CA ALA A 72 2.09 -11.74 -9.39
C ALA A 72 1.00 -12.32 -8.48
N LEU A 73 -0.04 -11.54 -8.13
CA LEU A 73 -1.17 -12.04 -7.34
C LEU A 73 -1.93 -13.15 -8.07
N LYS A 74 -2.19 -13.01 -9.38
CA LYS A 74 -2.89 -14.04 -10.17
C LYS A 74 -2.13 -15.36 -10.24
N ALA A 75 -0.79 -15.33 -10.18
CA ALA A 75 0.02 -16.55 -10.12
C ALA A 75 -0.28 -17.40 -8.86
N HIS A 76 -0.80 -16.79 -7.79
CA HIS A 76 -1.25 -17.47 -6.57
C HIS A 76 -2.72 -17.93 -6.66
N ALA A 77 -3.17 -18.42 -7.82
CA ALA A 77 -4.58 -18.77 -8.11
C ALA A 77 -5.26 -19.75 -7.13
N THR A 78 -4.50 -20.56 -6.39
CA THR A 78 -5.07 -21.46 -5.36
C THR A 78 -5.39 -20.74 -4.04
N GLN A 79 -4.80 -19.56 -3.82
CA GLN A 79 -4.94 -18.75 -2.60
C GLN A 79 -5.80 -17.50 -2.86
N ILE A 80 -5.76 -16.98 -4.09
CA ILE A 80 -6.42 -15.75 -4.50
C ILE A 80 -7.35 -16.08 -5.65
N ASP A 81 -8.64 -15.74 -5.49
CA ASP A 81 -9.61 -15.82 -6.58
C ASP A 81 -9.21 -14.84 -7.70
N PRO A 82 -8.90 -15.32 -8.92
CA PRO A 82 -8.49 -14.48 -10.04
C PRO A 82 -9.58 -13.52 -10.52
N THR A 83 -10.84 -13.69 -10.09
CA THR A 83 -11.95 -12.76 -10.36
C THR A 83 -12.42 -12.01 -9.11
N GLY A 84 -11.71 -12.17 -7.99
CA GLY A 84 -12.05 -11.58 -6.70
C GLY A 84 -11.72 -10.09 -6.57
N PHE A 85 -11.99 -9.56 -5.38
CA PHE A 85 -11.95 -8.11 -5.10
C PHE A 85 -10.59 -7.44 -5.38
N PHE A 86 -9.48 -8.18 -5.28
CA PHE A 86 -8.14 -7.65 -5.59
C PHE A 86 -8.02 -7.11 -7.02
N PHE A 87 -8.80 -7.65 -7.96
CA PHE A 87 -8.76 -7.30 -9.38
C PHE A 87 -10.00 -6.53 -9.85
N ALA A 88 -10.94 -6.23 -8.94
CA ALA A 88 -12.20 -5.59 -9.28
C ALA A 88 -12.02 -4.12 -9.68
N THR A 89 -11.07 -3.41 -9.06
CA THR A 89 -10.80 -2.00 -9.38
C THR A 89 -9.89 -1.88 -10.61
N PRO A 90 -10.29 -1.16 -11.67
CA PRO A 90 -9.44 -0.94 -12.83
C PRO A 90 -8.08 -0.34 -12.45
N ILE A 91 -7.00 -0.82 -13.06
CA ILE A 91 -5.63 -0.38 -12.75
C ILE A 91 -5.51 1.13 -12.98
N GLU A 92 -6.11 1.66 -14.05
CA GLU A 92 -6.06 3.08 -14.36
C GLU A 92 -6.72 3.95 -13.28
N TRP A 93 -7.72 3.44 -12.56
CA TRP A 93 -8.32 4.14 -11.43
C TRP A 93 -7.38 4.10 -10.22
N GLN A 94 -6.78 2.94 -9.93
CA GLN A 94 -5.80 2.81 -8.86
C GLN A 94 -4.61 3.75 -9.09
N GLN A 95 -4.04 3.77 -10.30
CA GLN A 95 -2.92 4.63 -10.65
C GLN A 95 -3.25 6.12 -10.53
N ARG A 96 -4.46 6.54 -10.91
CA ARG A 96 -4.88 7.94 -10.85
C ARG A 96 -5.23 8.40 -9.44
N LEU A 97 -5.92 7.54 -8.68
CA LEU A 97 -6.51 7.91 -7.38
C LEU A 97 -5.57 7.62 -6.21
N TRP A 98 -4.81 6.52 -6.29
CA TRP A 98 -3.96 6.06 -5.19
C TRP A 98 -2.66 5.43 -5.74
N PRO A 99 -1.71 6.25 -6.23
CA PRO A 99 -0.52 5.77 -6.95
C PRO A 99 0.56 5.18 -6.05
N THR A 100 0.33 5.10 -4.74
CA THR A 100 1.34 4.77 -3.74
C THR A 100 1.04 3.48 -2.99
N GLU A 101 2.09 2.92 -2.39
CA GLU A 101 1.99 1.95 -1.30
C GLU A 101 2.47 2.58 0.02
N GLU A 102 1.79 2.25 1.11
CA GLU A 102 1.95 2.95 2.39
C GLU A 102 2.77 2.17 3.41
N PHE A 103 3.63 2.90 4.11
CA PHE A 103 4.50 2.38 5.14
C PHE A 103 4.58 3.31 6.36
N GLU A 104 4.92 2.74 7.51
CA GLU A 104 5.26 3.41 8.75
C GLU A 104 6.73 3.14 9.08
N LEU A 105 7.53 4.19 9.25
CA LEU A 105 8.90 4.11 9.72
C LEU A 105 8.92 3.73 11.21
N ALA A 106 8.97 2.43 11.48
CA ALA A 106 8.96 1.90 12.84
C ALA A 106 10.25 2.23 13.59
N ARG A 107 11.41 2.14 12.92
CA ARG A 107 12.74 2.50 13.47
C ARG A 107 13.67 2.97 12.35
N SER A 108 14.51 3.96 12.67
CA SER A 108 15.62 4.38 11.82
C SER A 108 16.92 4.52 12.63
N ARG A 109 18.04 4.09 12.06
CA ARG A 109 19.40 4.34 12.56
C ARG A 109 20.12 5.45 11.78
N VAL A 110 19.49 5.95 10.72
CA VAL A 110 19.94 7.11 9.94
C VAL A 110 18.94 8.26 10.14
N PRO A 111 19.35 9.53 10.00
CA PRO A 111 18.40 10.64 10.00
C PRO A 111 17.30 10.42 8.95
N ALA A 112 16.05 10.72 9.33
CA ALA A 112 14.89 10.62 8.46
C ALA A 112 14.06 11.90 8.58
N GLN A 113 13.54 12.39 7.45
CA GLN A 113 12.63 13.52 7.40
C GLN A 113 11.28 13.02 6.88
N LEU A 114 10.22 13.24 7.65
CA LEU A 114 8.87 12.77 7.31
C LEU A 114 8.04 13.90 6.65
N PRO A 115 7.09 13.55 5.75
CA PRO A 115 6.88 12.20 5.20
C PRO A 115 7.97 11.80 4.21
N GLU A 116 8.19 10.49 4.05
CA GLU A 116 9.11 9.95 3.03
C GLU A 116 8.34 9.46 1.80
N ASP A 117 8.99 9.48 0.64
CA ASP A 117 8.54 8.87 -0.62
C ASP A 117 9.49 7.78 -1.13
N ASP A 118 10.62 7.59 -0.45
CA ASP A 118 11.65 6.60 -0.75
C ASP A 118 12.10 5.89 0.53
N LEU A 119 12.02 4.56 0.55
CA LEU A 119 12.47 3.72 1.67
C LEU A 119 13.99 3.79 1.89
N PHE A 120 14.75 4.19 0.87
CA PHE A 120 16.20 4.31 0.89
C PHE A 120 16.71 5.71 1.21
N ALA A 121 15.82 6.70 1.38
CA ALA A 121 16.21 8.08 1.66
C ALA A 121 17.23 8.17 2.82
N GLY A 122 18.38 8.80 2.62
CA GLY A 122 19.42 8.92 3.65
C GLY A 122 20.25 7.65 3.92
N ILE A 123 20.07 6.58 3.14
CA ILE A 123 21.00 5.45 3.09
C ILE A 123 21.98 5.72 1.95
N GLU A 124 23.22 6.04 2.28
CA GLU A 124 24.30 6.11 1.29
C GLU A 124 24.70 4.69 0.88
N ILE A 125 24.85 4.46 -0.43
CA ILE A 125 25.42 3.21 -0.94
C ILE A 125 26.93 3.31 -0.71
N PHE A 126 27.45 2.55 0.26
CA PHE A 126 28.89 2.34 0.36
C PHE A 126 29.30 1.35 -0.76
N GLU A 127 30.09 1.83 -1.73
CA GLU A 127 30.92 0.96 -2.59
C GLU A 127 32.06 0.31 -1.80
#